data_AF-X1PKI9-F1
#
_entry.id   AF-X1PKI9-F1
#
_cell.length_a   1.000
_cell.length_b   1.000
_cell.length_c   1.000
_cell.angle_alpha   90.00
_cell.angle_beta   90.00
_cell.angle_gamma   90.00
#
_symmetry.space_group_name_H-M   'P 1'
#
loop_
_entity.id
_entity.type
_entity.pdbx_description
1 polymer ?
#
loop_
_entity_poly.entity_id
_entity_poly.type
_entity_poly.pdbx_seq_one_letter_code
_entity_poly.pdbx_strand_id
1 'polypeptide(L)'
;MKKNKFPRIIEIARILIISLLFHGCVNDAPSSNFIFFLVDDLGWSDVGCYGSDYYETPNIDRLAEEGMKFTDAYATCCVCSPTRASILTGKYPGRLHIT
;
A
#
# COMPACT_ATOMS: atom_id res chain seq x y z
N MET A 1 -48.10 -47.35 -5.44
CA MET A 1 -47.05 -46.50 -6.07
C MET A 1 -46.53 -45.47 -5.06
N LYS A 2 -45.48 -45.81 -4.29
CA LYS A 2 -44.80 -44.84 -3.41
C LYS A 2 -43.77 -44.06 -4.23
N LYS A 3 -44.08 -42.83 -4.62
CA LYS A 3 -43.16 -41.96 -5.36
C LYS A 3 -42.04 -41.51 -4.41
N ASN A 4 -40.79 -41.73 -4.85
CA ASN A 4 -39.55 -41.50 -4.12
C ASN A 4 -39.44 -40.04 -3.62
N LYS A 5 -39.60 -39.83 -2.30
CA LYS A 5 -39.37 -38.53 -1.62
C LYS A 5 -37.88 -38.26 -1.32
N PHE A 6 -36.99 -39.21 -1.61
CA PHE A 6 -35.56 -39.16 -1.29
C PHE A 6 -34.67 -38.20 -2.12
N PRO A 7 -34.96 -37.82 -3.39
CA PRO A 7 -34.01 -37.01 -4.16
C PRO A 7 -33.92 -35.55 -3.67
N ARG A 8 -35.01 -34.99 -3.12
CA ARG A 8 -35.02 -33.60 -2.61
C ARG A 8 -34.15 -33.40 -1.37
N ILE A 9 -34.04 -34.41 -0.50
CA ILE A 9 -33.20 -34.33 0.72
C ILE A 9 -31.72 -34.30 0.34
N ILE A 10 -31.33 -35.08 -0.66
CA ILE A 10 -29.94 -35.14 -1.16
C ILE A 10 -29.55 -33.83 -1.84
N GLU A 11 -30.46 -33.20 -2.59
CA GLU A 11 -30.18 -31.88 -3.20
C GLU A 11 -30.07 -30.76 -2.15
N ILE A 12 -30.94 -30.74 -1.14
CA ILE A 12 -30.85 -29.77 -0.05
C ILE A 12 -29.54 -29.93 0.73
N ALA A 13 -29.13 -31.18 1.01
CA ALA A 13 -27.85 -31.47 1.67
C ALA A 13 -26.65 -31.01 0.82
N ARG A 14 -26.70 -31.18 -0.51
CA ARG A 14 -25.68 -30.67 -1.43
C ARG A 14 -25.60 -29.15 -1.44
N ILE A 15 -26.73 -28.46 -1.50
CA ILE A 15 -26.78 -26.99 -1.47
C ILE A 15 -26.23 -26.46 -0.13
N LEU A 16 -26.58 -27.12 0.98
CA LEU A 16 -26.05 -26.77 2.31
C LEU A 16 -24.54 -26.98 2.42
N ILE A 17 -24.01 -28.10 1.89
CA ILE A 17 -22.57 -28.38 1.88
C ILE A 17 -21.82 -27.38 1.00
N ILE A 18 -22.34 -27.05 -0.18
CA ILE A 18 -21.76 -26.04 -1.08
C ILE A 18 -21.77 -24.67 -0.40
N SER A 19 -22.90 -24.28 0.20
CA SER A 19 -23.01 -23.03 0.96
C SER A 19 -21.96 -22.97 2.07
N LEU A 20 -21.80 -24.03 2.87
CA LEU A 20 -20.81 -24.08 3.95
C LEU A 20 -19.36 -23.94 3.44
N LEU A 21 -19.05 -24.49 2.25
CA LEU A 21 -17.73 -24.37 1.64
C LEU A 21 -17.41 -22.94 1.15
N PHE A 22 -18.43 -22.11 0.90
CA PHE A 22 -18.27 -20.72 0.48
C PHE A 22 -18.31 -19.69 1.64
N HIS A 23 -18.51 -20.11 2.89
CA HIS A 23 -18.53 -19.20 4.06
C HIS A 23 -17.14 -18.81 4.59
N GLY A 24 -16.06 -19.24 3.92
CA GLY A 24 -14.69 -19.01 4.39
C GLY A 24 -14.11 -17.68 3.88
N CYS A 25 -13.78 -16.82 4.84
CA CYS A 25 -12.87 -15.67 4.73
C CYS A 25 -13.50 -14.31 4.35
N VAL A 26 -14.24 -13.74 5.30
CA VAL A 26 -14.16 -12.28 5.50
C VAL A 26 -12.81 -12.02 6.16
N ASN A 27 -11.83 -11.59 5.37
CA ASN A 27 -10.60 -11.03 5.91
C ASN A 27 -10.97 -9.69 6.55
N ASP A 28 -11.15 -9.68 7.87
CA ASP A 28 -11.06 -8.46 8.68
C ASP A 28 -9.57 -8.10 8.80
N ALA A 29 -8.95 -7.80 7.65
CA ALA A 29 -7.56 -7.37 7.63
C ALA A 29 -7.53 -6.05 8.41
N PRO A 30 -6.77 -5.98 9.52
CA PRO A 30 -6.73 -4.76 10.32
C PRO A 30 -6.36 -3.59 9.41
N SER A 31 -7.12 -2.50 9.52
CA SER A 31 -6.86 -1.28 8.76
C SER A 31 -5.39 -0.91 8.94
N SER A 32 -4.64 -0.96 7.85
CA SER A 32 -3.23 -0.55 7.88
C SER A 32 -3.18 0.96 8.06
N ASN A 33 -2.35 1.41 9.01
CA ASN A 33 -2.08 2.83 9.15
C ASN A 33 -1.09 3.25 8.05
N PHE A 34 -1.35 4.38 7.41
CA PHE A 34 -0.45 4.97 6.44
C PHE A 34 0.21 6.21 7.07
N ILE A 35 1.53 6.14 7.29
CA ILE A 35 2.33 7.24 7.83
C ILE A 35 3.25 7.73 6.71
N PHE A 36 3.08 8.99 6.31
CA PHE A 36 3.89 9.61 5.27
C PHE A 36 4.86 10.61 5.90
N PHE A 37 6.16 10.26 5.89
CA PHE A 37 7.24 11.16 6.29
C PHE A 37 7.71 11.96 5.07
N LEU A 38 7.69 13.29 5.16
CA LEU A 38 8.20 14.19 4.13
C LEU A 38 9.18 15.17 4.77
N VAL A 39 10.43 15.12 4.34
CA VAL A 39 11.52 15.97 4.82
C VAL A 39 11.79 17.07 3.79
N ASP A 40 11.95 18.31 4.25
CA ASP A 40 12.28 19.44 3.38
C ASP A 40 13.79 19.46 3.08
N ASP A 41 14.15 19.74 1.84
CA ASP A 41 15.54 19.92 1.37
C ASP A 41 16.52 18.77 1.72
N LEU A 42 16.03 17.54 1.89
CA LEU A 42 16.89 16.37 2.09
C LEU A 42 17.52 15.93 0.76
N GLY A 43 18.84 16.03 0.66
CA GLY A 43 19.62 15.58 -0.47
C GLY A 43 19.67 14.06 -0.58
N TRP A 44 19.84 13.58 -1.81
CA TRP A 44 19.92 12.13 -2.11
C TRP A 44 21.03 11.43 -1.32
N SER A 45 22.19 12.07 -1.24
CA SER A 45 23.40 11.53 -0.59
C SER A 45 23.48 11.81 0.90
N ASP A 46 22.45 12.39 1.53
CA ASP A 46 22.54 12.85 2.91
C ASP A 46 22.30 11.74 3.95
N VAL A 47 21.74 10.60 3.54
CA VAL A 47 21.44 9.46 4.45
C VAL A 47 22.33 8.26 4.17
N GLY A 48 22.64 7.50 5.23
CA GLY A 48 23.59 6.39 5.20
C GLY A 48 23.23 5.32 4.16
N CYS A 49 21.95 4.98 4.04
CA CYS A 49 21.47 3.98 3.08
C CYS A 49 21.61 4.38 1.59
N TYR A 50 21.92 5.65 1.30
CA TYR A 50 22.31 6.15 -0.04
C TYR A 50 23.80 6.53 -0.15
N GLY A 51 24.61 6.19 0.87
CA GLY A 51 26.07 6.30 0.83
C GLY A 51 26.67 7.46 1.62
N SER A 52 25.89 8.16 2.44
CA SER A 52 26.43 9.15 3.38
C SER A 52 27.35 8.49 4.40
N ASP A 53 28.58 8.99 4.54
CA ASP A 53 29.52 8.63 5.61
C ASP A 53 29.65 9.73 6.68
N TYR A 54 28.99 10.88 6.46
CA TYR A 54 29.07 12.05 7.33
C TYR A 54 27.92 12.10 8.35
N TYR A 55 26.70 11.71 7.95
CA TYR A 55 25.51 11.81 8.80
C TYR A 55 25.11 10.44 9.38
N GLU A 56 24.83 10.39 10.67
CA GLU A 56 24.31 9.19 11.34
C GLU A 56 22.78 9.12 11.21
N THR A 57 22.27 8.17 10.42
CA THR A 57 20.82 8.02 10.17
C THR A 57 20.25 6.64 10.50
N PRO A 58 20.57 6.06 11.67
CA PRO A 58 20.33 4.63 11.95
C PRO A 58 18.86 4.21 11.87
N ASN A 59 17.91 5.12 12.15
CA ASN A 59 16.49 4.83 12.03
C ASN A 59 16.00 4.79 10.57
N ILE A 60 16.55 5.64 9.70
CA ILE A 60 16.23 5.66 8.26
C ILE A 60 16.89 4.46 7.58
N ASP A 61 18.13 4.14 7.98
CA ASP A 61 18.88 3.00 7.46
C ASP A 61 18.16 1.69 7.78
N ARG A 62 17.73 1.50 9.04
CA ARG A 62 16.91 0.35 9.44
C ARG A 62 15.59 0.28 8.68
N LEU A 63 14.92 1.42 8.43
CA LEU A 63 13.69 1.44 7.64
C LEU A 63 13.91 1.00 6.19
N ALA A 64 15.05 1.37 5.60
CA ALA A 64 15.42 0.94 4.25
C ALA A 64 15.79 -0.55 4.18
N GLU A 65 16.42 -1.10 5.24
CA GLU A 65 16.77 -2.52 5.35
C GLU A 65 15.55 -3.43 5.58
N GLU A 66 14.60 -3.00 6.43
CA GLU A 66 13.37 -3.76 6.73
C GLU A 66 12.31 -3.62 5.61
N GLY A 67 12.50 -2.67 4.70
CA GLY A 67 11.50 -2.29 3.70
C GLY A 67 12.01 -2.30 2.27
N MET A 68 11.62 -1.27 1.52
CA MET A 68 12.01 -1.08 0.13
C MET A 68 12.73 0.26 -0.02
N LYS A 69 13.84 0.25 -0.76
CA LYS A 69 14.61 1.44 -1.14
C LYS A 69 14.45 1.71 -2.63
N PHE A 70 14.10 2.94 -2.98
CA PHE A 70 14.00 3.38 -4.37
C PHE A 70 15.29 4.09 -4.76
N THR A 71 15.95 3.70 -5.86
CA THR A 71 17.16 4.38 -6.36
C THR A 71 16.87 5.48 -7.37
N ASP A 72 15.63 5.56 -7.84
CA ASP A 72 15.18 6.43 -8.92
C ASP A 72 13.84 7.09 -8.55
N ALA A 73 13.83 7.88 -7.47
CA ALA A 73 12.67 8.61 -6.97
C ALA A 73 12.83 10.12 -7.17
N TYR A 74 12.22 10.65 -8.23
CA TYR A 74 12.37 12.06 -8.62
C TYR A 74 11.22 12.93 -8.09
N ALA A 75 11.56 14.09 -7.54
CA ALA A 75 10.59 15.14 -7.29
C ALA A 75 10.05 15.69 -8.62
N THR A 76 8.79 16.12 -8.65
CA THR A 76 8.16 16.68 -9.86
C THR A 76 8.68 18.07 -10.23
N CYS A 77 9.39 18.73 -9.31
CA CYS A 77 10.04 20.03 -9.49
C CYS A 77 11.03 20.29 -8.34
N CYS A 78 11.88 21.31 -8.50
CA CYS A 78 12.90 21.71 -7.51
C CYS A 78 12.42 22.77 -6.49
N VAL A 79 11.10 22.95 -6.33
CA VAL A 79 10.53 23.96 -5.43
C VAL A 79 9.52 23.31 -4.48
N CYS A 80 9.48 23.77 -3.22
CA CYS A 80 8.71 23.17 -2.14
C CYS A 80 7.19 23.11 -2.42
N SER A 81 6.57 24.26 -2.71
CA SER A 81 5.12 24.37 -2.95
C SER A 81 4.60 23.49 -4.09
N PRO A 82 5.16 23.54 -5.32
CA PRO A 82 4.71 22.69 -6.41
C PRO A 82 4.98 21.18 -6.18
N THR A 83 6.06 20.80 -5.50
CA THR A 83 6.33 19.39 -5.15
C THR A 83 5.28 18.88 -4.17
N ARG A 84 5.00 19.64 -3.10
CA ARG A 84 3.97 19.30 -2.10
C ARG A 84 2.58 19.24 -2.73
N ALA A 85 2.24 20.19 -3.61
CA ALA A 85 0.98 20.17 -4.35
C ALA A 85 0.86 18.92 -5.23
N SER A 86 1.96 18.48 -5.85
CA SER A 86 1.99 17.25 -6.65
C SER A 86 1.77 16.00 -5.79
N ILE A 87 2.41 15.92 -4.62
CA ILE A 87 2.24 14.82 -3.66
C ILE A 87 0.79 14.71 -3.20
N LEU A 88 0.16 15.83 -2.83
CA LEU A 88 -1.20 15.86 -2.30
C LEU A 88 -2.27 15.54 -3.35
N THR A 89 -2.01 15.85 -4.62
CA THR A 89 -3.03 15.77 -5.68
C THR A 89 -2.78 14.68 -6.72
N GLY A 90 -1.58 14.10 -6.76
CA GLY A 90 -1.16 13.15 -7.79
C GLY A 90 -1.05 13.78 -9.19
N LYS A 91 -0.89 15.10 -9.28
CA LYS A 91 -0.83 15.85 -10.56
C LYS A 91 0.52 16.57 -10.70
N TYR A 92 1.03 16.63 -11.92
CA TYR A 92 2.22 17.44 -12.23
C TYR A 92 1.98 18.94 -11.98
N PRO A 93 3.00 19.72 -11.56
CA PRO A 93 2.86 21.15 -11.28
C PRO A 93 2.25 21.96 -12.42
N GLY A 94 2.62 21.64 -13.67
CA GLY A 94 2.07 22.29 -14.87
C GLY A 94 0.56 22.15 -15.03
N ARG A 95 -0.07 21.10 -14.47
CA ARG A 95 -1.53 20.92 -14.44
C ARG A 95 -2.21 21.71 -13.31
N LEU A 96 -1.44 22.09 -12.30
CA LEU A 96 -1.91 22.82 -11.13
C LEU A 96 -1.69 24.33 -11.26
N HIS A 97 -0.99 24.78 -12.32
CA HIS A 97 -0.63 26.17 -12.56
C HIS A 97 0.12 26.81 -11.38
N ILE A 98 0.97 26.02 -10.72
CA ILE A 98 1.85 26.43 -9.62
C ILE A 98 3.30 26.25 -10.06
N THR A 99 4.12 27.28 -9.84
CA THR A 99 5.54 27.36 -10.22
C THR A 99 6.44 27.29 -9.00
#